data_AF-A0A424IZ55-F1
#
_entry.id   AF-A0A424IZ55-F1
#
_cell.length_a   1.000
_cell.length_b   1.000
_cell.length_c   1.000
_cell.angle_alpha   90.00
_cell.angle_beta   90.00
_cell.angle_gamma   90.00
#
_symmetry.space_group_name_H-M   'P 1'
#
loop_
_entity.id
_entity.type
_entity.pdbx_description
1 polymer ?
#
loop_
_entity_poly.entity_id
_entity_poly.type
_entity_poly.pdbx_seq_one_letter_code
_entity_poly.pdbx_strand_id
1 'polypeptide(L)'
;MFSLKSITIGLATGFALTVPAFASIDSEPSCLFDGDTNTATISVTVDAASTLSSAAVIAVDGVAIAGAHSLSNSNKTVSVVIGQSCENQSAGQITVSDGSTTHQ
;
A
#
# COMPACT_ATOMS: atom_id res chain seq x y z
N MET A 1 9.79 -27.36 57.47
CA MET A 1 8.53 -27.87 56.91
C MET A 1 8.56 -27.59 55.41
N PHE A 2 8.59 -28.63 54.59
CA PHE A 2 8.42 -28.54 53.14
C PHE A 2 6.94 -28.28 52.81
N SER A 3 6.64 -27.39 51.88
CA SER A 3 5.42 -27.48 51.07
C SER A 3 5.63 -26.86 49.69
N LEU A 4 5.00 -27.48 48.71
CA LEU A 4 5.29 -27.54 47.28
C LEU A 4 4.10 -26.95 46.49
N LYS A 5 4.38 -26.44 45.27
CA LYS A 5 3.45 -26.00 44.19
C LYS A 5 2.77 -24.64 44.42
N SER A 6 2.71 -23.73 43.45
CA SER A 6 2.43 -23.96 42.02
C SER A 6 3.32 -23.14 41.08
N ILE A 7 3.80 -23.83 40.05
CA ILE A 7 4.24 -23.25 38.80
C ILE A 7 2.99 -22.72 38.09
N THR A 8 2.84 -21.40 37.98
CA THR A 8 2.00 -20.80 36.95
C THR A 8 2.93 -20.32 35.86
N ILE A 9 3.18 -21.21 34.89
CA ILE A 9 3.61 -20.83 33.55
C ILE A 9 2.40 -20.10 32.94
N GLY A 10 2.31 -18.80 33.23
CA GLY A 10 1.55 -17.89 32.39
C GLY A 10 2.34 -17.74 31.11
N LEU A 11 2.08 -18.62 30.13
CA LEU A 11 2.35 -18.32 28.73
C LEU A 11 1.60 -17.01 28.45
N ALA A 12 2.27 -15.88 28.64
CA ALA A 12 1.92 -14.66 27.96
C ALA A 12 2.21 -14.94 26.49
N THR A 13 1.28 -15.62 25.82
CA THR A 13 1.07 -15.41 24.39
C THR A 13 0.70 -13.96 24.27
N GLY A 14 1.73 -13.11 24.21
CA GLY A 14 1.64 -11.80 23.64
C GLY A 14 1.10 -12.04 22.24
N PHE A 15 -0.21 -11.94 22.11
CA PHE A 15 -0.81 -11.46 20.89
C PHE A 15 -0.15 -10.09 20.70
N ALA A 16 0.99 -10.10 20.02
CA ALA A 16 1.40 -8.97 19.25
C ALA A 16 0.20 -8.72 18.34
N LEU A 17 -0.65 -7.78 18.77
CA LEU A 17 -1.42 -6.97 17.85
C LEU A 17 -0.33 -6.34 16.99
N THR A 18 0.06 -7.06 15.95
CA THR A 18 0.83 -6.52 14.85
C THR A 18 -0.08 -5.46 14.28
N VAL A 19 0.06 -4.24 14.81
CA VAL A 19 -0.43 -3.06 14.11
C VAL A 19 0.20 -3.21 12.73
N PRO A 20 -0.59 -3.36 11.65
CA PRO A 20 -0.01 -3.47 10.33
C PRO A 20 0.90 -2.26 10.19
N ALA A 21 2.19 -2.52 9.96
CA ALA A 21 3.13 -1.45 9.71
C ALA A 21 2.56 -0.70 8.50
N PHE A 22 2.10 0.53 8.72
CA PHE A 22 1.74 1.40 7.62
C PHE A 22 3.03 1.61 6.85
N ALA A 23 3.06 1.06 5.67
CA ALA A 23 4.17 1.24 4.79
C ALA A 23 4.03 2.64 4.17
N SER A 24 5.14 3.34 4.00
CA SER A 24 5.07 4.75 3.58
C SER A 24 5.07 4.86 2.06
N ILE A 25 4.39 5.88 1.55
CA ILE A 25 4.66 6.37 0.19
C ILE A 25 5.97 7.16 0.24
N ASP A 26 6.95 6.75 -0.58
CA ASP A 26 8.31 7.33 -0.60
C ASP A 26 8.34 8.68 -1.35
N SER A 27 7.49 8.80 -2.37
CA SER A 27 7.48 9.94 -3.27
C SER A 27 6.07 10.39 -3.58
N GLU A 28 5.90 11.69 -3.78
CA GLU A 28 4.62 12.27 -4.20
C GLU A 28 4.13 11.60 -5.50
N PRO A 29 2.84 11.23 -5.57
CA PRO A 29 2.29 10.57 -6.75
C PRO A 29 2.45 11.45 -7.99
N SER A 30 2.95 10.85 -9.06
CA SER A 30 3.09 11.52 -10.36
C SER A 30 1.93 11.15 -11.26
N CYS A 31 1.42 12.12 -12.02
CA CYS A 31 0.41 11.86 -13.05
C CYS A 31 0.87 12.37 -14.40
N LEU A 32 0.82 11.50 -15.41
CA LEU A 32 1.22 11.79 -16.78
C LEU A 32 0.01 11.61 -17.70
N PHE A 33 -0.45 12.69 -18.34
CA PHE A 33 -1.49 12.63 -19.36
C PHE A 33 -0.87 12.44 -20.74
N ASP A 34 -1.34 11.42 -21.46
CA ASP A 34 -1.01 11.13 -22.84
C ASP A 34 -2.18 11.58 -23.72
N GLY A 35 -1.97 12.67 -24.46
CA GLY A 35 -2.97 13.25 -25.35
C GLY A 35 -3.16 12.49 -26.67
N ASP A 36 -2.22 11.62 -27.04
CA ASP A 36 -2.31 10.79 -28.25
C ASP A 36 -3.25 9.59 -28.02
N THR A 37 -3.21 9.02 -26.82
CA THR A 37 -4.09 7.91 -26.42
C THR A 37 -5.30 8.35 -25.59
N ASN A 38 -5.34 9.63 -25.19
CA ASN A 38 -6.33 10.20 -24.27
C ASN A 38 -6.43 9.40 -22.96
N THR A 39 -5.27 9.01 -22.41
CA THR A 39 -5.16 8.28 -21.14
C THR A 39 -4.30 9.06 -20.15
N ALA A 40 -4.49 8.83 -18.86
CA ALA A 40 -3.57 9.32 -17.82
C ALA A 40 -2.96 8.15 -17.07
N THR A 41 -1.70 8.27 -16.72
CA THR A 41 -0.97 7.30 -15.92
C THR A 41 -0.63 7.91 -14.58
N ILE A 42 -1.15 7.35 -13.51
CA ILE A 42 -0.77 7.71 -12.14
C ILE A 42 0.30 6.74 -11.69
N SER A 43 1.42 7.22 -11.17
CA SER A 43 2.50 6.40 -10.64
C SER A 43 2.82 6.80 -9.21
N VAL A 44 2.86 5.81 -8.32
CA VAL A 44 3.12 5.96 -6.90
C VAL A 44 4.32 5.09 -6.53
N THR A 45 5.32 5.69 -5.93
CA THR A 45 6.48 4.95 -5.42
C THR A 45 6.34 4.78 -3.91
N VAL A 46 6.39 3.53 -3.45
CA VAL A 46 6.37 3.19 -2.02
C VAL A 46 7.79 3.03 -1.48
N ASP A 47 7.93 3.05 -0.16
CA ASP A 47 9.20 2.89 0.55
C ASP A 47 9.98 1.64 0.10
N ALA A 48 11.32 1.76 0.04
CA ALA A 48 12.20 0.70 -0.44
C ALA A 48 12.16 -0.59 0.41
N ALA A 49 11.82 -0.50 1.70
CA ALA A 49 11.64 -1.66 2.57
C ALA A 49 10.27 -2.33 2.37
N SER A 50 9.36 -1.70 1.64
CA SER A 50 8.07 -2.27 1.27
C SER A 50 8.21 -3.36 0.21
N THR A 51 7.46 -4.45 0.37
CA THR A 51 7.30 -5.46 -0.66
C THR A 51 5.93 -5.28 -1.29
N LEU A 52 5.90 -4.97 -2.58
CA LEU A 52 4.67 -4.90 -3.37
C LEU A 52 4.44 -6.25 -4.05
N SER A 53 3.27 -6.84 -3.84
CA SER A 53 2.80 -8.04 -4.53
C SER A 53 2.09 -7.66 -5.83
N SER A 54 1.94 -8.62 -6.74
CA SER A 54 1.22 -8.43 -8.00
C SER A 54 -0.26 -8.04 -7.83
N ALA A 55 -0.80 -8.07 -6.60
CA ALA A 55 -2.15 -7.63 -6.28
C ALA A 55 -2.22 -6.18 -5.78
N ALA A 56 -1.09 -5.45 -5.75
CA ALA A 56 -1.09 -4.07 -5.29
C ALA A 56 -1.92 -3.17 -6.23
N VAL A 57 -2.84 -2.42 -5.64
CA VAL A 57 -3.76 -1.51 -6.34
C VAL A 57 -3.64 -0.10 -5.79
N ILE A 58 -3.65 0.88 -6.68
CA ILE A 58 -3.75 2.29 -6.30
C ILE A 58 -5.22 2.62 -5.98
N ALA A 59 -5.44 3.30 -4.86
CA ALA A 59 -6.74 3.84 -4.45
C ALA A 59 -6.61 5.31 -4.06
N VAL A 60 -7.57 6.13 -4.46
CA VAL A 60 -7.64 7.57 -4.11
C VAL A 60 -8.89 7.80 -3.29
N ASP A 61 -8.74 8.43 -2.12
CA ASP A 61 -9.79 8.61 -1.10
C ASP A 61 -10.49 7.29 -0.73
N GLY A 62 -9.73 6.19 -0.70
CA GLY A 62 -10.24 4.84 -0.41
C GLY A 62 -10.99 4.17 -1.57
N VAL A 63 -11.09 4.81 -2.73
CA VAL A 63 -11.68 4.23 -3.95
C VAL A 63 -10.56 3.67 -4.83
N ALA A 64 -10.56 2.36 -5.05
CA ALA A 64 -9.61 1.70 -5.93
C ALA A 64 -9.77 2.20 -7.38
N ILE A 65 -8.66 2.59 -7.99
CA ILE A 65 -8.64 3.09 -9.35
C ILE A 65 -8.80 1.92 -10.32
N ALA A 66 -9.88 1.95 -11.09
CA ALA A 66 -10.11 0.97 -12.14
C ALA A 66 -9.16 1.26 -13.31
N GLY A 67 -8.38 0.25 -13.71
CA GLY A 67 -7.41 0.38 -14.78
C GLY A 67 -6.44 -0.78 -14.82
N ALA A 68 -5.55 -0.77 -15.81
CA ALA A 68 -4.43 -1.69 -15.86
C ALA A 68 -3.37 -1.20 -14.86
N HIS A 69 -3.17 -1.96 -13.78
CA HIS A 69 -2.10 -1.72 -12.82
C HIS A 69 -0.81 -2.39 -13.30
N SER A 70 0.28 -1.64 -13.30
CA SER A 70 1.63 -2.12 -13.60
C SER A 70 2.49 -1.95 -12.37
N LEU A 71 3.22 -3.01 -12.02
CA LEU A 71 4.14 -3.00 -10.88
C LEU A 71 5.58 -3.07 -11.36
N SER A 72 6.41 -2.19 -10.80
CA SER A 72 7.87 -2.30 -10.87
C SER A 72 8.41 -2.57 -9.48
N ASN A 73 8.70 -3.84 -9.16
CA ASN A 73 9.32 -4.19 -7.88
C ASN A 73 10.80 -3.74 -7.79
N SER A 74 11.43 -3.45 -8.94
CA SER A 74 12.78 -2.86 -9.00
C SER A 74 12.80 -1.41 -8.52
N ASN A 75 11.76 -0.64 -8.88
CA ASN A 75 11.64 0.78 -8.54
C ASN A 75 10.63 1.04 -7.41
N LYS A 76 10.00 -0.03 -6.88
CA LYS A 76 8.90 0.02 -5.90
C LYS A 76 7.75 0.94 -6.33
N THR A 77 7.48 0.96 -7.63
CA THR A 77 6.47 1.82 -8.23
C THR A 77 5.26 0.99 -8.63
N VAL A 78 4.08 1.44 -8.25
CA VAL A 78 2.80 1.00 -8.83
C VAL A 78 2.33 2.10 -9.76
N SER A 79 1.89 1.75 -10.95
CA SER A 79 1.30 2.67 -11.91
C SER A 79 -0.06 2.17 -12.37
N VAL A 80 -1.02 3.06 -12.58
CA VAL A 80 -2.33 2.71 -13.15
C VAL A 80 -2.63 3.62 -14.32
N VAL A 81 -3.05 3.00 -15.44
CA VAL A 81 -3.55 3.74 -16.60
C VAL A 81 -5.06 3.90 -16.49
N ILE A 82 -5.52 5.14 -16.52
CA ILE A 82 -6.93 5.52 -16.49
C ILE A 82 -7.32 6.21 -17.80
N GLY A 83 -8.58 6.04 -18.20
CA GLY A 83 -9.11 6.59 -19.45
C GLY A 83 -9.49 8.07 -19.42
N GLN A 84 -9.10 8.85 -18.40
CA GLN A 84 -9.43 10.28 -18.27
C GLN A 84 -8.31 11.07 -17.56
N SER A 85 -8.40 12.40 -17.58
CA SER A 85 -7.40 13.35 -17.09
C SER A 85 -7.07 13.22 -15.58
N CYS A 86 -5.88 13.71 -15.22
CA CYS A 86 -5.35 13.72 -13.85
C CYS A 86 -6.11 14.63 -12.87
N GLU A 87 -7.04 15.46 -13.36
CA GLU A 87 -7.54 16.66 -12.68
C GLU A 87 -8.35 16.40 -11.40
N ASN A 88 -8.65 15.16 -11.06
CA ASN A 88 -9.38 14.81 -9.83
C ASN A 88 -8.72 13.73 -8.97
N GLN A 89 -7.54 13.24 -9.37
CA GLN A 89 -6.89 12.07 -8.75
C GLN A 89 -5.70 12.45 -7.86
N SER A 90 -5.15 13.66 -8.01
CA SER A 90 -4.04 14.18 -7.17
C SER A 90 -4.50 14.97 -5.93
N ALA A 91 -5.80 15.26 -5.79
CA ALA A 91 -6.33 16.04 -4.66
C ALA A 91 -6.77 15.16 -3.47
N GLY A 92 -6.96 13.87 -3.70
CA GLY A 92 -7.38 12.90 -2.70
C GLY A 92 -6.22 12.24 -1.97
N GLN A 93 -6.52 11.57 -0.86
CA GLN A 93 -5.54 10.72 -0.19
C GLN A 93 -5.20 9.52 -1.08
N ILE A 94 -3.99 9.51 -1.64
CA ILE A 94 -3.51 8.38 -2.43
C ILE A 94 -3.01 7.30 -1.48
N THR A 95 -3.49 6.09 -1.71
CA THR A 95 -3.10 4.90 -0.98
C THR A 95 -2.75 3.79 -1.97
N VAL A 96 -1.78 2.95 -1.64
CA VAL A 96 -1.54 1.71 -2.37
C VAL A 96 -1.95 0.57 -1.46
N SER A 97 -2.91 -0.25 -1.87
CA SER A 97 -3.35 -1.41 -1.10
C SER A 97 -2.74 -2.67 -1.69
N ASP A 98 -1.96 -3.38 -0.89
CA ASP A 98 -1.32 -4.63 -1.24
C ASP A 98 -1.68 -5.73 -0.23
N GLY A 99 -2.75 -6.46 -0.52
CA GLY A 99 -3.27 -7.49 0.38
C GLY A 99 -3.71 -6.91 1.73
N SER A 100 -2.93 -7.17 2.78
CA SER A 100 -3.16 -6.64 4.14
C SER A 100 -2.38 -5.35 4.44
N THR A 101 -1.50 -4.92 3.54
CA THR A 101 -0.66 -3.74 3.72
C THR A 101 -1.28 -2.58 2.96
N THR A 102 -1.42 -1.43 3.62
CA THR A 102 -1.83 -0.19 2.97
C THR A 102 -0.70 0.82 3.09
N HIS A 103 -0.26 1.34 1.95
CA HIS A 103 0.73 2.39 1.85
C HIS A 103 0.04 3.74 1.76
N GLN A 104 0.45 4.71 2.58
CA GLN A 104 -0.10 6.08 2.60
C GLN A 104 1.01 7.12 2.80
#